data_AF-A0A0H5QVP0-F1
#
_entry.id   AF-A0A0H5QVP0-F1
#
_cell.length_a   1.000
_cell.length_b   1.000
_cell.length_c   1.000
_cell.angle_alpha   90.00
_cell.angle_beta   90.00
_cell.angle_gamma   90.00
#
_symmetry.space_group_name_H-M   'P 1'
#
loop_
_entity.id
_entity.type
_entity.pdbx_description
1 polymer ?
#
loop_
_entity_poly.entity_id
_entity_poly.type
_entity_poly.pdbx_seq_one_letter_code
_entity_poly.pdbx_strand_id
1 'polypeptide(L)'
;KIYSRGVSPDPIKIQSLVDMPYPRTGSDLLQFTFACQWFADSIPRFEEVVSLLRHTLEALLKGLSKRTKRAASRIPITDWTENDCTAFDNVRAALINVITLSSPDPSKVLYVFLDASQRYWNIVITQVSTGDVGRPYGLQRHEPVALHGGAFKNSALHWSMLEKEAFPLVVAGYKFP
;
A
#
# COMPACT_ATOMS: atom_id res chain seq x y z
N LYS A 1 -0.91 -15.51 -8.46
CA LYS A 1 -0.37 -16.88 -8.66
C LYS A 1 1.07 -16.88 -8.20
N ILE A 2 1.55 -17.93 -7.53
CA ILE A 2 2.99 -18.07 -7.23
C ILE A 2 3.63 -18.65 -8.49
N TYR A 3 4.44 -17.86 -9.19
CA TYR A 3 5.24 -18.33 -10.30
C TYR A 3 6.61 -18.76 -9.76
N SER A 4 7.34 -19.60 -10.49
CA SER A 4 8.69 -20.04 -10.11
C SER A 4 9.71 -18.88 -9.93
N ARG A 5 9.37 -17.66 -10.36
CA ARG A 5 10.20 -16.45 -10.22
C ARG A 5 9.69 -15.46 -9.16
N GLY A 6 8.52 -15.69 -8.55
CA GLY A 6 7.96 -14.74 -7.59
C GLY A 6 6.44 -14.80 -7.39
N VAL A 7 5.93 -13.83 -6.63
CA VAL A 7 4.51 -13.65 -6.32
C VAL A 7 3.97 -12.45 -7.10
N SER A 8 3.18 -12.73 -8.13
CA SER A 8 2.40 -11.70 -8.84
C SER A 8 0.96 -11.69 -8.34
N PRO A 9 0.41 -10.51 -8.01
CA PRO A 9 -1.01 -10.40 -7.74
C PRO A 9 -1.84 -10.77 -8.97
N ASP A 10 -3.07 -11.23 -8.74
CA ASP A 10 -3.92 -11.78 -9.80
C ASP A 10 -4.44 -10.66 -10.73
N PRO A 11 -4.06 -10.65 -12.03
CA PRO A 11 -4.43 -9.58 -12.94
C PRO A 11 -5.95 -9.45 -13.12
N ILE A 12 -6.71 -10.55 -12.99
CA ILE A 12 -8.17 -10.50 -13.09
C ILE A 12 -8.76 -9.76 -11.89
N LYS A 13 -8.21 -9.97 -10.69
CA LYS A 13 -8.66 -9.27 -9.48
C LYS A 13 -8.27 -7.79 -9.51
N ILE A 14 -7.07 -7.47 -10.02
CA ILE A 14 -6.64 -6.09 -10.23
C ILE A 14 -7.62 -5.40 -11.19
N GLN A 15 -7.83 -5.98 -12.37
CA GLN A 15 -8.68 -5.40 -13.40
C GLN A 15 -10.12 -5.21 -12.89
N SER A 16 -10.64 -6.20 -12.16
CA SER A 16 -11.98 -6.11 -11.55
C SER A 16 -12.12 -4.93 -10.59
N LEU A 17 -11.05 -4.53 -9.88
CA LEU A 17 -11.05 -3.36 -9.01
C LEU A 17 -10.84 -2.06 -9.77
N VAL A 18 -9.97 -2.05 -10.77
CA VAL A 18 -9.73 -0.88 -11.64
C VAL A 18 -11.02 -0.48 -12.37
N ASP A 19 -11.77 -1.46 -12.85
CA ASP A 19 -13.03 -1.27 -13.58
C ASP A 19 -14.23 -0.98 -12.67
N MET A 20 -14.06 -1.01 -11.35
CA MET A 20 -15.16 -0.64 -10.45
C MET A 20 -15.60 0.80 -10.74
N PRO A 21 -16.91 1.04 -10.91
CA PRO A 21 -17.41 2.40 -11.03
C PRO A 21 -17.17 3.17 -9.73
N TYR A 22 -17.24 4.49 -9.82
CA TYR A 22 -17.22 5.34 -8.63
C TYR A 22 -18.26 4.87 -7.60
N PRO A 23 -17.87 4.69 -6.32
CA PRO A 23 -18.77 4.20 -5.29
C PRO A 23 -19.98 5.10 -5.12
N ARG A 24 -21.19 4.52 -5.15
CA ARG A 24 -22.45 5.25 -5.02
C ARG A 24 -23.01 5.22 -3.60
N THR A 25 -22.53 4.28 -2.78
CA THR A 25 -22.91 4.13 -1.38
C THR A 25 -21.69 3.94 -0.48
N GLY A 26 -21.86 4.19 0.82
CA GLY A 26 -20.84 3.88 1.80
C GLY A 26 -20.43 2.39 1.80
N SER A 27 -21.33 1.48 1.43
CA SER A 27 -21.01 0.05 1.28
C SER A 27 -20.07 -0.22 0.10
N ASP A 28 -20.25 0.48 -1.02
CA ASP A 28 -19.40 0.34 -2.20
C ASP A 28 -17.99 0.83 -1.88
N LEU A 29 -17.88 1.98 -1.21
CA LEU A 29 -16.61 2.56 -0.81
C LEU A 29 -15.88 1.68 0.22
N LEU A 30 -16.63 1.15 1.19
CA LEU A 30 -16.14 0.18 2.17
C LEU A 30 -15.57 -1.05 1.45
N GLN A 31 -16.34 -1.64 0.54
CA GLN A 31 -15.93 -2.81 -0.22
C GLN A 31 -14.67 -2.56 -1.05
N PHE A 32 -14.63 -1.47 -1.81
CA PHE A 32 -13.47 -1.11 -2.63
C PHE A 32 -12.22 -0.92 -1.76
N THR A 33 -12.33 -0.14 -0.68
CA THR A 33 -11.19 0.15 0.22
C THR A 33 -10.64 -1.11 0.87
N PHE A 34 -11.51 -2.02 1.34
CA PHE A 34 -11.07 -3.31 1.90
C PHE A 34 -10.51 -4.25 0.84
N ALA A 35 -11.05 -4.23 -0.38
CA ALA A 35 -10.53 -5.05 -1.47
C ALA A 35 -9.11 -4.61 -1.88
N CYS A 36 -8.80 -3.31 -1.84
CA CYS A 36 -7.46 -2.79 -2.11
C CYS A 36 -6.41 -3.31 -1.10
N GLN A 37 -6.80 -3.60 0.15
CA GLN A 37 -5.88 -4.11 1.17
C GLN A 37 -5.18 -5.42 0.77
N TRP A 38 -5.81 -6.24 -0.07
CA TRP A 38 -5.22 -7.48 -0.59
C TRP A 38 -3.96 -7.25 -1.42
N PHE A 39 -3.73 -6.03 -1.89
CA PHE A 39 -2.59 -5.63 -2.72
C PHE A 39 -1.59 -4.74 -1.98
N ALA A 40 -1.78 -4.53 -0.67
CA ALA A 40 -0.98 -3.59 0.11
C ALA A 40 0.53 -3.89 0.05
N ASP A 41 0.92 -5.17 0.14
CA ASP A 41 2.32 -5.59 0.08
C ASP A 41 2.88 -5.61 -1.36
N SER A 42 2.10 -5.20 -2.37
CA SER A 42 2.51 -5.09 -3.78
C SER A 42 2.39 -3.66 -4.33
N ILE A 43 1.98 -2.70 -3.51
CA ILE A 43 1.84 -1.29 -3.88
C ILE A 43 2.82 -0.47 -3.03
N PRO A 44 3.79 0.23 -3.64
CA PRO A 44 4.66 1.16 -2.92
C PRO A 44 3.85 2.24 -2.21
N ARG A 45 4.18 2.52 -0.95
CA ARG A 45 3.52 3.58 -0.16
C ARG A 45 2.00 3.43 -0.08
N PHE A 46 1.51 2.19 -0.07
CA PHE A 46 0.08 1.89 -0.09
C PHE A 46 -0.73 2.70 0.92
N GLU A 47 -0.25 2.81 2.16
CA GLU A 47 -0.95 3.50 3.24
C GLU A 47 -1.15 5.00 2.98
N GLU A 48 -0.20 5.63 2.30
CA GLU A 48 -0.30 7.02 1.84
C GLU A 48 -1.30 7.12 0.68
N VAL A 49 -1.21 6.22 -0.30
CA VAL A 49 -2.08 6.20 -1.49
C VAL A 49 -3.55 6.08 -1.11
N VAL A 50 -3.89 5.22 -0.15
CA VAL A 50 -5.28 4.98 0.26
C VAL A 50 -5.77 5.90 1.38
N SER A 51 -4.92 6.77 1.94
CA SER A 51 -5.24 7.50 3.17
C SER A 51 -6.44 8.42 3.01
N LEU A 52 -6.49 9.18 1.91
CA LEU A 52 -7.57 10.14 1.66
C LEU A 52 -8.90 9.40 1.49
N LEU A 53 -8.90 8.29 0.75
CA LEU A 53 -10.09 7.46 0.57
C LEU A 53 -10.60 6.85 1.88
N ARG A 54 -9.67 6.43 2.77
CA ARG A 54 -10.02 5.95 4.12
C ARG A 54 -10.61 7.07 4.99
N HIS A 55 -10.11 8.29 4.89
CA HIS A 55 -10.69 9.43 5.62
C HIS A 55 -12.12 9.74 5.15
N THR A 56 -12.37 9.73 3.85
CA THR A 56 -13.72 9.88 3.29
C THR A 56 -14.66 8.79 3.80
N LEU A 57 -14.19 7.54 3.81
CA LEU A 57 -14.93 6.42 4.36
C LEU A 57 -15.20 6.57 5.87
N GLU A 58 -14.21 6.97 6.66
CA GLU A 58 -14.37 7.21 8.10
C GLU A 58 -15.39 8.30 8.40
N ALA A 59 -15.36 9.40 7.64
CA ALA A 59 -16.31 10.50 7.76
C ALA A 59 -17.75 10.02 7.50
N LEU A 60 -17.95 9.25 6.43
CA LEU A 60 -19.25 8.65 6.09
C LEU A 60 -19.75 7.70 7.19
N LEU A 61 -18.86 6.90 7.80
CA LEU A 61 -19.24 5.92 8.81
C LEU A 61 -19.40 6.50 10.23
N LYS A 62 -18.97 7.75 10.48
CA LYS A 62 -18.92 8.34 11.82
C LYS A 62 -20.29 8.41 12.51
N GLY A 63 -21.36 8.64 11.75
CA GLY A 63 -22.73 8.76 12.27
C GLY A 63 -23.47 7.43 12.45
N LEU A 64 -22.87 6.29 12.08
CA LEU A 64 -23.52 4.99 12.17
C LEU A 64 -23.36 4.37 13.56
N SER A 65 -24.46 3.89 14.14
CA SER A 65 -24.44 3.11 15.38
C SER A 65 -23.69 1.78 15.22
N LYS A 66 -23.65 1.21 14.01
CA LYS A 66 -22.88 0.00 13.67
C LYS A 66 -22.19 0.17 12.33
N ARG A 67 -20.87 0.02 12.29
CA ARG A 67 -20.03 0.09 11.09
C ARG A 67 -20.07 -1.22 10.29
N THR A 68 -21.25 -1.59 9.82
CA THR A 68 -21.45 -2.80 8.99
C THR A 68 -21.72 -2.43 7.55
N LYS A 69 -21.41 -3.32 6.60
CA LYS A 69 -21.71 -3.14 5.18
C LYS A 69 -23.20 -2.80 4.94
N ARG A 70 -24.11 -3.48 5.63
CA ARG A 70 -25.57 -3.24 5.55
C ARG A 70 -25.99 -1.87 6.06
N ALA A 71 -25.33 -1.32 7.09
CA ALA A 71 -25.62 0.03 7.55
C ALA A 71 -25.05 1.06 6.56
N ALA A 72 -23.83 0.83 6.08
CA ALA A 72 -23.17 1.71 5.11
C ALA A 72 -23.87 1.76 3.75
N SER A 73 -24.57 0.69 3.34
CA SER A 73 -25.34 0.67 2.08
C SER A 73 -26.53 1.63 2.06
N ARG A 74 -26.92 2.16 3.22
CA ARG A 74 -28.01 3.16 3.36
C ARG A 74 -27.52 4.60 3.23
N ILE A 75 -26.20 4.81 3.17
CA ILE A 75 -25.60 6.13 3.02
C ILE A 75 -25.27 6.32 1.54
N PRO A 76 -26.03 7.15 0.79
CA PRO A 76 -25.66 7.52 -0.57
C PRO A 76 -24.45 8.45 -0.56
N ILE A 77 -23.60 8.33 -1.58
CA ILE A 77 -22.53 9.28 -1.86
C ILE A 77 -22.98 10.05 -3.11
N THR A 78 -23.48 11.27 -2.90
CA THR A 78 -24.02 12.13 -3.96
C THR A 78 -23.00 13.11 -4.49
N ASP A 79 -22.10 13.59 -3.61
CA ASP A 79 -21.21 14.71 -3.90
C ASP A 79 -19.75 14.28 -3.72
N TRP A 80 -19.21 13.61 -4.74
CA TRP A 80 -17.77 13.39 -4.83
C TRP A 80 -17.07 14.72 -5.03
N THR A 81 -16.23 15.12 -4.07
CA THR A 81 -15.38 16.29 -4.27
C THR A 81 -14.26 15.96 -5.25
N GLU A 82 -13.63 16.98 -5.83
CA GLU A 82 -12.47 16.81 -6.72
C GLU A 82 -11.33 16.04 -6.02
N ASN A 83 -11.14 16.28 -4.72
CA ASN A 83 -10.16 15.58 -3.89
C ASN A 83 -10.51 14.10 -3.73
N ASP A 84 -11.79 13.78 -3.50
CA ASP A 84 -12.23 12.39 -3.35
C ASP A 84 -12.08 11.62 -4.68
N CYS A 85 -12.43 12.24 -5.81
CA CYS A 85 -12.24 11.67 -7.14
C CYS A 85 -10.76 11.38 -7.39
N THR A 86 -9.90 12.36 -7.12
CA THR A 86 -8.45 12.23 -7.26
C THR A 86 -7.90 11.12 -6.35
N ALA A 87 -8.40 11.01 -5.11
CA ALA A 87 -8.02 9.93 -4.22
C ALA A 87 -8.35 8.56 -4.82
N PHE A 88 -9.58 8.39 -5.30
CA PHE A 88 -10.02 7.14 -5.90
C PHE A 88 -9.20 6.78 -7.15
N ASP A 89 -8.93 7.77 -8.01
CA ASP A 89 -8.10 7.62 -9.21
C ASP A 89 -6.65 7.26 -8.89
N ASN A 90 -6.08 7.84 -7.84
CA ASN A 90 -4.73 7.49 -7.39
C ASN A 90 -4.65 6.03 -6.92
N VAL A 91 -5.67 5.53 -6.22
CA VAL A 91 -5.72 4.11 -5.83
C VAL A 91 -5.83 3.21 -7.06
N ARG A 92 -6.66 3.58 -8.05
CA ARG A 92 -6.76 2.83 -9.33
C ARG A 92 -5.44 2.82 -10.09
N ALA A 93 -4.78 3.97 -10.19
CA ALA A 93 -3.47 4.09 -10.83
C ALA A 93 -2.42 3.22 -10.12
N ALA A 94 -2.45 3.16 -8.78
CA ALA A 94 -1.56 2.29 -8.01
C ALA A 94 -1.86 0.80 -8.23
N LEU A 95 -3.14 0.41 -8.35
CA LEU A 95 -3.54 -0.96 -8.68
C LEU A 95 -3.03 -1.39 -10.07
N ILE A 96 -3.09 -0.50 -11.06
CA ILE A 96 -2.54 -0.75 -12.41
C ILE A 96 -1.03 -1.00 -12.35
N ASN A 97 -0.33 -0.28 -11.47
CA ASN A 97 1.12 -0.35 -11.31
C ASN A 97 1.56 -1.27 -10.17
N VAL A 98 0.75 -2.28 -9.82
CA VAL A 98 1.11 -3.28 -8.82
C VAL A 98 2.41 -3.99 -9.19
N ILE A 99 3.28 -4.17 -8.20
CA ILE A 99 4.58 -4.78 -8.37
C ILE A 99 4.49 -6.30 -8.25
N THR A 100 5.12 -7.02 -9.17
CA THR A 100 5.43 -8.45 -8.99
C THR A 100 6.65 -8.57 -8.10
N LEU A 101 6.51 -9.25 -6.97
CA LEU A 101 7.61 -9.54 -6.06
C LEU A 101 8.36 -10.78 -6.52
N SER A 102 9.67 -10.76 -6.45
CA SER A 102 10.57 -11.86 -6.79
C SER A 102 10.76 -12.76 -5.58
N SER A 103 10.98 -14.06 -5.82
CA SER A 103 11.37 -14.97 -4.74
C SER A 103 12.77 -14.60 -4.22
N PRO A 104 13.00 -14.57 -2.90
CA PRO A 104 14.33 -14.37 -2.34
C PRO A 104 15.33 -15.39 -2.90
N ASP A 105 16.49 -14.91 -3.33
CA ASP A 105 17.59 -15.73 -3.86
C ASP A 105 18.81 -15.59 -2.93
N PRO A 106 19.20 -16.67 -2.21
CA PRO A 106 20.35 -16.64 -1.30
C PRO A 106 21.69 -16.31 -1.96
N SER A 107 21.79 -16.42 -3.29
CA SER A 107 23.01 -16.06 -4.03
C SER A 107 23.11 -14.58 -4.37
N LYS A 108 22.04 -13.80 -4.16
CA LYS A 108 21.96 -12.38 -4.43
C LYS A 108 22.13 -11.55 -3.16
N VAL A 109 22.52 -10.29 -3.34
CA VAL A 109 22.66 -9.33 -2.23
C VAL A 109 21.35 -8.59 -2.03
N LEU A 110 20.82 -8.64 -0.80
CA LEU A 110 19.64 -7.89 -0.41
C LEU A 110 19.98 -6.42 -0.14
N TYR A 111 19.09 -5.54 -0.56
CA TYR A 111 19.09 -4.12 -0.23
C TYR A 111 17.78 -3.78 0.47
N VAL A 112 17.88 -3.08 1.59
CA VAL A 112 16.75 -2.59 2.36
C VAL A 112 16.70 -1.08 2.24
N PHE A 113 15.64 -0.56 1.64
CA PHE A 113 15.36 0.87 1.57
C PHE A 113 14.25 1.20 2.55
N LEU A 114 14.49 2.24 3.33
CA LEU A 114 13.58 2.71 4.35
C LEU A 114 13.29 4.16 4.08
N ASP A 115 12.04 4.55 4.28
CA ASP A 115 11.63 5.94 4.21
C ASP A 115 10.58 6.21 5.28
N ALA A 116 10.59 7.40 5.84
CA ALA A 116 9.62 7.84 6.81
C ALA A 116 9.31 9.33 6.63
N SER A 117 8.01 9.62 6.61
CA SER A 117 7.49 10.97 6.69
C SER A 117 6.92 11.24 8.08
N GLN A 118 6.33 12.41 8.26
CA GLN A 118 5.65 12.75 9.50
C GLN A 118 4.49 11.80 9.85
N ARG A 119 3.87 11.16 8.84
CA ARG A 119 2.64 10.35 9.02
C ARG A 119 2.80 8.90 8.60
N TYR A 120 3.71 8.59 7.68
CA TYR A 120 3.83 7.28 7.07
C TYR A 120 5.27 6.78 7.12
N TRP A 121 5.45 5.48 7.06
CA TRP A 121 6.75 4.82 6.93
C TRP A 121 6.64 3.69 5.91
N ASN A 122 7.76 3.38 5.25
CA ASN A 122 7.84 2.42 4.17
C ASN A 122 9.15 1.63 4.22
N ILE A 123 9.07 0.39 3.75
CA ILE A 123 10.14 -0.58 3.60
C ILE A 123 10.03 -1.13 2.18
N VAL A 124 11.13 -1.07 1.44
CA VAL A 124 11.29 -1.73 0.14
C VAL A 124 12.52 -2.62 0.25
N ILE A 125 12.32 -3.93 0.12
CA ILE A 125 13.41 -4.89 0.03
C ILE A 125 13.55 -5.32 -1.42
N THR A 126 14.77 -5.25 -1.91
CA THR A 126 15.13 -5.73 -3.25
C THR A 126 16.35 -6.63 -3.17
N GLN A 127 16.62 -7.38 -4.23
CA GLN A 127 17.85 -8.15 -4.39
C GLN A 127 18.55 -7.80 -5.70
N VAL A 128 19.87 -7.88 -5.69
CA VAL A 128 20.74 -7.59 -6.84
C VAL A 128 21.75 -8.71 -7.00
N SER A 129 22.02 -9.11 -8.25
CA SER A 129 23.07 -10.09 -8.56
C SER A 129 24.44 -9.58 -8.10
N THR A 130 25.29 -10.48 -7.58
CA THR A 130 26.63 -10.12 -7.05
C THR A 130 27.50 -9.35 -8.05
N GLY A 131 27.40 -9.65 -9.35
CA GLY A 131 28.12 -8.93 -10.41
C GLY A 131 27.65 -7.48 -10.68
N ASP A 132 26.52 -7.07 -10.11
CA ASP A 132 26.02 -5.70 -10.18
C ASP A 132 26.33 -4.90 -8.89
N VAL A 133 26.81 -5.57 -7.83
CA VAL A 133 27.21 -4.91 -6.58
C VAL A 133 28.38 -3.97 -6.86
N GLY A 134 28.30 -2.75 -6.31
CA GLY A 134 29.32 -1.71 -6.51
C GLY A 134 29.15 -0.89 -7.79
N ARG A 135 28.22 -1.25 -8.68
CA ARG A 135 27.82 -0.35 -9.77
C ARG A 135 27.10 0.89 -9.21
N PRO A 136 27.14 2.04 -9.90
CA PRO A 136 26.27 3.17 -9.58
C PRO A 136 24.81 2.72 -9.44
N TYR A 137 24.09 3.28 -8.46
CA TYR A 137 22.75 2.82 -8.09
C TYR A 137 21.78 2.66 -9.26
N GLY A 138 21.72 3.65 -10.17
CA GLY A 138 20.85 3.59 -11.36
C GLY A 138 21.20 2.50 -12.38
N LEU A 139 22.34 1.81 -12.21
CA LEU A 139 22.78 0.69 -13.05
C LEU A 139 22.67 -0.68 -12.35
N GLN A 140 22.26 -0.70 -11.08
CA GLN A 140 21.99 -1.92 -10.34
C GLN A 140 20.62 -2.46 -10.76
N ARG A 141 20.56 -3.73 -11.18
CA ARG A 141 19.30 -4.37 -11.56
C ARG A 141 18.61 -4.92 -10.32
N HIS A 142 17.79 -4.08 -9.70
CA HIS A 142 17.01 -4.42 -8.52
C HIS A 142 15.79 -5.28 -8.88
N GLU A 143 15.68 -6.42 -8.21
CA GLU A 143 14.49 -7.25 -8.20
C GLU A 143 13.73 -7.00 -6.89
N PRO A 144 12.49 -6.50 -6.92
CA PRO A 144 11.74 -6.26 -5.69
C PRO A 144 11.40 -7.61 -5.03
N VAL A 145 11.61 -7.72 -3.72
CA VAL A 145 11.39 -8.94 -2.93
C VAL A 145 10.22 -8.75 -1.97
N ALA A 146 10.16 -7.62 -1.29
CA ALA A 146 9.07 -7.30 -0.38
C ALA A 146 8.83 -5.78 -0.33
N LEU A 147 7.56 -5.41 -0.15
CA LEU A 147 7.15 -4.05 0.18
C LEU A 147 6.36 -4.10 1.46
N HIS A 148 6.57 -3.12 2.34
CA HIS A 148 5.73 -2.96 3.51
C HIS A 148 5.68 -1.51 3.93
N GLY A 149 4.59 -1.11 4.58
CA GLY A 149 4.43 0.26 5.04
C GLY A 149 3.27 0.40 5.99
N GLY A 150 3.22 1.57 6.63
CA GLY A 150 2.29 1.87 7.70
C GLY A 150 2.06 3.36 7.86
N ALA A 151 0.99 3.72 8.56
CA ALA A 151 0.83 5.02 9.16
C ALA A 151 1.26 4.98 10.64
N PHE A 152 1.92 6.04 11.11
CA PHE A 152 2.12 6.25 12.55
C PHE A 152 0.77 6.52 13.22
N LYS A 153 0.59 6.00 14.44
CA LYS A 153 -0.67 6.11 15.20
C LYS A 153 -0.39 6.49 16.64
N ASN A 154 -1.38 7.13 17.29
CA ASN A 154 -1.34 7.50 18.70
C ASN A 154 -0.06 8.30 19.04
N SER A 155 0.65 7.93 20.11
CA SER A 155 1.88 8.60 20.55
C SER A 155 2.97 8.63 19.48
N ALA A 156 3.01 7.66 18.55
CA ALA A 156 4.02 7.61 17.50
C ALA A 156 3.92 8.77 16.49
N LEU A 157 2.79 9.48 16.43
CA LEU A 157 2.65 10.70 15.63
C LEU A 157 3.57 11.83 16.13
N HIS A 158 3.92 11.82 17.43
CA HIS A 158 4.71 12.85 18.09
C HIS A 158 6.19 12.49 18.26
N TRP A 159 6.60 11.32 17.78
CA TRP A 159 8.03 10.97 17.71
C TRP A 159 8.80 11.99 16.88
N SER A 160 10.07 12.17 17.22
CA SER A 160 11.02 12.93 16.43
C SER A 160 11.20 12.30 15.04
N MET A 161 11.66 13.08 14.06
CA MET A 161 11.95 12.54 12.73
C MET A 161 12.98 11.40 12.78
N LEU A 162 13.99 11.52 13.65
CA LEU A 162 14.98 10.47 13.85
C LEU A 162 14.35 9.15 14.30
N GLU A 163 13.46 9.18 15.29
CA GLU A 163 12.73 7.99 15.76
C GLU A 163 11.84 7.41 14.66
N LYS A 164 11.18 8.27 13.86
CA LYS A 164 10.33 7.84 12.74
C LYS A 164 11.14 7.19 11.62
N GLU A 165 12.34 7.69 11.31
CA GLU A 165 13.26 7.10 10.33
C GLU A 165 13.86 5.78 10.82
N ALA A 166 14.13 5.65 12.12
CA ALA A 166 14.62 4.41 12.72
C ALA A 166 13.54 3.32 12.85
N PHE A 167 12.27 3.70 13.01
CA PHE A 167 11.16 2.76 13.17
C PHE A 167 11.05 1.69 12.06
N PRO A 168 11.03 2.02 10.76
CA PRO A 168 10.92 1.02 9.70
C PRO A 168 12.12 0.06 9.66
N LEU A 169 13.30 0.44 10.16
CA LEU A 169 14.45 -0.46 10.31
C LEU A 169 14.15 -1.58 11.32
N VAL A 170 13.60 -1.19 12.47
CA VAL A 170 13.21 -2.14 13.52
C VAL A 170 12.11 -3.07 12.99
N VAL A 171 11.10 -2.52 12.32
CA VAL A 171 10.03 -3.33 11.71
C VAL A 171 10.58 -4.31 10.67
N ALA A 172 11.52 -3.89 9.83
CA ALA A 172 12.15 -4.75 8.85
C ALA A 172 12.80 -5.98 9.51
N GLY A 173 13.57 -5.77 10.58
CA GLY A 173 14.24 -6.85 11.31
C GLY A 173 13.29 -7.85 11.97
N TYR A 174 12.08 -7.43 12.38
CA TYR A 174 11.07 -8.34 12.92
C TYR A 174 10.24 -9.05 11.86
N LYS A 175 9.93 -8.36 10.75
CA LYS A 175 8.99 -8.85 9.74
C LYS A 175 9.66 -9.69 8.65
N PHE A 176 10.92 -9.42 8.35
CA PHE A 176 11.70 -10.08 7.31
C PHE A 176 12.98 -10.66 7.93
N PRO A 177 12.86 -11.76 8.72
CA PRO A 177 14.01 -12.40 9.36
C PRO A 177 14.91 -13.13 8.37
#